data_AF-A0A917TRD5-F1
#
_entry.id   AF-A0A917TRD5-F1
#
_cell.length_a   1.000
_cell.length_b   1.000
_cell.length_c   1.000
_cell.angle_alpha   90.00
_cell.angle_beta   90.00
_cell.angle_gamma   90.00
#
_symmetry.space_group_name_H-M   'P 1'
#
loop_
_entity.id
_entity.type
_entity.pdbx_description
1 polymer ?
#
loop_
_entity_poly.entity_id
_entity_poly.type
_entity_poly.pdbx_seq_one_letter_code
_entity_poly.pdbx_strand_id
1 'polypeptide(L)'
;MSPNRTAGCRPNGYGNHGCDPNLWWSGPYSLTARRDIAAGEELTNDYATSAGSPAFRMACACASRLCRGVVTGEDRRRAELRSRYGEHWVPVLLARIRADERRG
;
A
#
# COMPACT_ATOMS: atom_id res chain seq x y z
N MET A 1 29.11 15.93 19.09
CA MET A 1 27.83 16.68 19.15
C MET A 1 27.65 17.40 17.82
N SER A 2 26.75 16.92 16.96
CA SER A 2 26.30 17.66 15.77
C SER A 2 24.80 17.92 15.88
N PRO A 3 24.34 19.15 15.67
CA PRO A 3 23.02 19.58 16.09
C PRO A 3 21.93 19.23 15.07
N ASN A 4 20.79 18.82 15.62
CA ASN A 4 19.44 19.15 15.20
C ASN A 4 19.15 19.24 13.68
N ARG A 5 18.66 18.13 13.09
CA ARG A 5 17.89 18.15 11.84
C ARG A 5 16.42 17.84 12.12
N THR A 6 15.68 18.82 12.64
CA THR A 6 14.23 18.89 12.41
C THR A 6 13.98 19.44 11.01
N ALA A 7 14.35 18.69 9.98
CA ALA A 7 13.77 18.83 8.65
C ALA A 7 12.54 17.92 8.62
N GLY A 8 11.40 18.41 8.12
CA GLY A 8 10.11 17.71 8.09
C GLY A 8 10.17 16.35 7.40
N CYS A 9 10.64 15.36 8.13
CA CYS A 9 10.73 13.97 7.74
C CYS A 9 9.31 13.44 7.80
N ARG A 10 8.64 13.32 6.65
CA ARG A 10 7.45 12.46 6.57
C ARG A 10 7.96 11.05 6.86
N PRO A 11 7.66 10.44 8.02
CA PRO A 11 8.28 9.17 8.41
C PRO A 11 8.01 8.06 7.38
N ASN A 12 6.88 8.18 6.67
CA ASN A 12 6.45 7.26 5.62
C ASN A 12 7.12 7.49 4.25
N GLY A 13 7.98 8.51 4.11
CA GLY A 13 8.66 8.83 2.84
C GLY A 13 9.69 7.77 2.41
N TYR A 14 10.07 6.89 3.34
CA TYR A 14 11.02 5.79 3.11
C TYR A 14 10.37 4.41 3.20
N GLY A 15 9.05 4.34 3.38
CA GLY A 15 8.35 3.06 3.51
C GLY A 15 8.41 2.29 2.20
N ASN A 16 8.86 1.04 2.24
CA ASN A 16 8.97 0.18 1.06
C ASN A 16 7.66 -0.56 0.77
N HIS A 17 7.60 -1.12 -0.43
CA HIS A 17 6.49 -1.95 -0.87
C HIS A 17 6.58 -3.40 -0.31
N GLY A 18 5.45 -3.91 0.18
CA GLY A 18 5.22 -5.34 0.41
C GLY A 18 3.96 -5.84 -0.30
N CYS A 19 4.02 -6.98 -0.99
CA CYS A 19 2.83 -7.63 -1.58
C CYS A 19 1.93 -8.33 -0.53
N ASP A 20 2.50 -8.61 0.65
CA ASP A 20 1.77 -9.00 1.85
C ASP A 20 2.24 -8.12 3.01
N PRO A 21 1.80 -6.84 3.03
CA PRO A 21 2.35 -5.84 3.93
C PRO A 21 1.83 -6.03 5.35
N ASN A 22 2.57 -5.46 6.31
CA ASN A 22 2.15 -5.35 7.70
C ASN A 22 1.36 -4.05 8.00
N LEU A 23 1.34 -3.09 7.07
CA LEU A 23 0.48 -1.91 7.12
C LEU A 23 -0.62 -1.94 6.05
N TRP A 24 -1.69 -1.20 6.32
CA TRP A 24 -2.79 -0.94 5.39
C TRP A 24 -3.39 0.47 5.58
N TRP A 25 -4.13 0.97 4.60
CA TRP A 25 -4.72 2.31 4.67
C TRP A 25 -5.98 2.31 5.55
N SER A 26 -6.09 3.31 6.42
CA SER A 26 -7.30 3.61 7.21
C SER A 26 -7.83 5.03 6.96
N GLY A 27 -7.18 5.77 6.06
CA GLY A 27 -7.57 7.12 5.67
C GLY A 27 -6.75 7.62 4.48
N PRO A 28 -6.92 8.89 4.08
CA PRO A 28 -6.22 9.46 2.93
C PRO A 28 -4.70 9.55 3.11
N TYR A 29 -4.23 9.70 4.35
CA TYR A 29 -2.81 9.85 4.69
C TYR A 29 -2.40 8.99 5.90
N SER A 30 -3.26 8.04 6.30
CA SER A 30 -3.10 7.26 7.53
C SER A 30 -2.91 5.79 7.22
N LEU A 31 -1.86 5.21 7.79
CA LEU A 31 -1.59 3.78 7.79
C LEU A 31 -1.77 3.23 9.21
N THR A 32 -2.30 2.03 9.30
CA THR A 32 -2.47 1.28 10.55
C THR A 32 -1.85 -0.10 10.41
N ALA A 33 -1.52 -0.73 11.54
CA ALA A 33 -1.07 -2.11 11.52
C ALA A 33 -2.22 -3.04 11.06
N ARG A 34 -1.88 -4.00 10.18
CA ARG A 34 -2.78 -5.06 9.71
C ARG A 34 -2.70 -6.33 10.56
N ARG A 35 -1.59 -6.48 11.29
CA ARG A 35 -1.30 -7.55 12.24
C ARG A 35 -0.31 -7.01 13.27
N ASP A 36 -0.02 -7.81 14.30
CA ASP A 36 1.08 -7.51 15.22
C ASP A 36 2.42 -7.43 14.47
N ILE A 37 3.25 -6.46 14.87
CA ILE A 37 4.53 -6.13 14.23
C ILE A 37 5.62 -6.24 15.29
N ALA A 38 6.63 -7.06 15.03
CA ALA A 38 7.75 -7.23 15.94
C ALA A 38 8.70 -6.02 15.88
N ALA A 39 9.41 -5.76 16.99
CA ALA A 39 10.45 -4.74 16.99
C ALA A 39 11.55 -5.08 15.97
N GLY A 40 11.92 -4.10 15.15
CA GLY A 40 12.92 -4.27 14.07
C GLY A 40 12.36 -4.86 12.77
N GLU A 41 11.08 -5.26 12.73
CA GLU A 41 10.43 -5.64 11.48
C GLU A 41 10.24 -4.40 10.58
N GLU A 42 10.56 -4.52 9.30
CA GLU A 42 10.36 -3.43 8.35
C GLU A 42 8.87 -3.15 8.13
N LEU A 43 8.49 -1.87 8.24
CA LEU A 43 7.13 -1.43 7.91
C LEU A 43 6.96 -1.28 6.40
N THR A 44 5.98 -1.99 5.85
CA THR A 44 5.69 -1.97 4.41
C THR A 44 4.20 -1.76 4.16
N ASN A 45 3.87 -1.17 3.01
CA ASN A 45 2.50 -1.10 2.49
C ASN A 45 2.42 -1.60 1.05
N ASP A 46 1.22 -1.86 0.57
CA ASP A 46 1.03 -2.21 -0.83
C ASP A 46 0.84 -0.95 -1.68
N TYR A 47 1.79 -0.63 -2.55
CA TYR A 47 1.71 0.57 -3.39
C TYR A 47 0.50 0.57 -4.31
N ALA A 48 -0.01 -0.59 -4.73
CA ALA A 48 -1.25 -0.68 -5.52
C ALA A 48 -2.47 -0.09 -4.78
N THR A 49 -2.42 -0.06 -3.44
CA THR A 49 -3.51 0.47 -2.61
C THR A 49 -3.50 1.99 -2.47
N SER A 50 -2.49 2.66 -3.05
CA SER A 50 -2.37 4.12 -3.11
C SER A 50 -2.02 4.67 -4.50
N ALA A 51 -1.48 3.86 -5.40
CA ALA A 51 -1.10 4.25 -6.75
C ALA A 51 -2.25 3.93 -7.74
N GLY A 52 -2.97 4.96 -8.18
CA GLY A 52 -4.13 4.81 -9.06
C GLY A 52 -3.92 5.17 -10.53
N SER A 53 -2.68 5.49 -10.93
CA SER A 53 -2.38 5.88 -12.29
C SER A 53 -2.17 4.62 -13.15
N PRO A 54 -2.83 4.50 -14.32
CA PRO A 54 -2.57 3.39 -15.24
C PRO A 54 -1.11 3.30 -15.70
N ALA A 55 -0.38 4.42 -15.67
CA ALA A 55 1.05 4.48 -15.99
C ALA A 55 1.95 3.96 -14.86
N PHE A 56 1.43 3.78 -13.65
CA PHE A 56 2.22 3.25 -12.55
C PHE A 56 2.50 1.76 -12.76
N ARG A 57 3.79 1.42 -12.80
CA ARG A 57 4.29 0.06 -12.89
C ARG A 57 5.63 -0.03 -12.18
N MET A 58 5.81 -1.06 -11.36
CA MET A 58 7.03 -1.25 -10.59
C MET A 58 7.37 -2.75 -10.50
N ALA A 59 8.59 -3.12 -10.89
CA ALA A 59 9.11 -4.47 -10.61
C ALA A 59 9.28 -4.65 -9.10
N CYS A 60 8.89 -5.81 -8.57
CA CYS A 60 8.82 -6.08 -7.15
C CYS A 60 9.64 -7.32 -6.79
N ALA A 61 10.47 -7.18 -5.74
CA ALA A 61 11.29 -8.24 -5.17
C ALA A 61 11.11 -8.34 -3.64
N CYS A 62 9.93 -8.01 -3.10
CA CYS A 62 9.66 -7.92 -1.65
C CYS A 62 9.74 -9.24 -0.85
N ALA A 63 10.25 -10.34 -1.44
CA ALA A 63 10.44 -11.66 -0.84
C ALA A 63 9.19 -12.37 -0.24
N SER A 64 8.03 -11.72 -0.20
CA SER A 64 6.78 -12.35 0.22
C SER A 64 6.46 -13.56 -0.67
N ARG A 65 5.91 -14.64 -0.07
CA ARG A 65 5.34 -15.79 -0.80
C ARG A 65 4.19 -15.38 -1.74
N LEU A 66 3.62 -14.21 -1.51
CA LEU A 66 2.53 -13.62 -2.29
C LEU A 66 3.05 -12.52 -3.24
N CYS A 67 4.36 -12.47 -3.49
CA CYS A 67 4.95 -11.51 -4.40
C CYS A 67 4.32 -11.60 -5.78
N ARG A 68 3.85 -10.46 -6.30
CA ARG A 68 3.24 -10.37 -7.63
C ARG A 68 4.26 -10.24 -8.77
N GLY A 69 5.53 -10.04 -8.45
CA GLY A 69 6.61 -9.75 -9.41
C GLY A 69 6.53 -8.35 -10.03
N VAL A 70 5.33 -7.87 -10.35
CA VAL A 70 5.07 -6.51 -10.80
C VAL A 70 3.83 -5.95 -10.12
N VAL A 71 3.93 -4.72 -9.62
CA VAL A 71 2.82 -3.95 -9.04
C VAL A 71 2.40 -2.90 -10.05
N THR A 72 1.09 -2.75 -10.24
CA THR A 72 0.54 -1.78 -11.21
C THR A 72 -0.53 -0.89 -10.58
N GLY A 73 -0.84 0.24 -11.22
CA GLY A 73 -1.94 1.10 -10.76
C GLY A 73 -3.34 0.55 -11.05
N GLU A 74 -3.43 -0.52 -11.85
CA GLU A 74 -4.69 -1.21 -12.15
C GLU A 74 -4.90 -2.47 -11.29
N ASP A 75 -4.00 -2.76 -10.36
CA ASP A 75 -4.09 -3.90 -9.43
C ASP A 75 -5.40 -3.87 -8.61
N ARG A 76 -6.02 -2.69 -8.44
CA ARG A 76 -7.38 -2.52 -7.90
C ARG A 76 -8.46 -3.32 -8.65
N ARG A 77 -8.20 -3.82 -9.86
CA ARG A 77 -9.12 -4.66 -10.64
C ARG A 77 -9.04 -6.14 -10.28
N ARG A 78 -8.00 -6.56 -9.57
CA ARG A 78 -7.75 -7.95 -9.18
C ARG A 78 -8.68 -8.33 -8.04
N ALA A 79 -9.57 -9.30 -8.26
CA ALA A 79 -10.57 -9.73 -7.28
C ALA A 79 -9.92 -10.22 -5.99
N GLU A 80 -8.79 -10.91 -6.06
CA GLU A 80 -8.07 -11.41 -4.89
C GLU A 80 -7.55 -10.27 -4.00
N LEU A 81 -7.15 -9.13 -4.58
CA LEU A 81 -6.69 -7.97 -3.81
C LEU A 81 -7.87 -7.23 -3.17
N ARG A 82 -8.99 -7.10 -3.89
CA ARG A 82 -10.23 -6.53 -3.32
C ARG A 82 -10.69 -7.33 -2.11
N SER A 83 -10.74 -8.65 -2.22
CA SER A 83 -11.12 -9.53 -1.12
C SER A 83 -10.14 -9.44 0.05
N ARG A 84 -8.83 -9.42 -0.21
CA ARG A 84 -7.80 -9.33 0.85
C ARG A 84 -7.84 -8.01 1.60
N TYR A 85 -7.98 -6.88 0.90
CA TYR A 85 -7.88 -5.56 1.51
C TYR A 85 -9.23 -4.98 1.93
N GLY A 86 -10.35 -5.48 1.42
CA GLY A 86 -11.67 -4.92 1.71
C GLY A 86 -11.69 -3.42 1.42
N GLU A 87 -11.90 -2.62 2.46
CA GLU A 87 -11.96 -1.15 2.37
C GLU A 87 -10.60 -0.45 2.57
N HIS A 88 -9.52 -1.18 2.79
CA HIS A 88 -8.20 -0.63 3.15
C HIS A 88 -7.39 -0.14 1.94
N TRP A 89 -8.00 0.77 1.19
CA TRP A 89 -7.42 1.50 0.07
C TRP A 89 -7.47 2.99 0.38
N VAL A 90 -6.63 3.80 -0.26
CA VAL A 90 -6.84 5.25 -0.20
C VAL A 90 -8.24 5.60 -0.77
N PRO A 91 -8.93 6.62 -0.22
CA PRO A 91 -10.35 6.86 -0.51
C PRO A 91 -10.69 6.95 -2.01
N VAL A 92 -9.81 7.56 -2.81
CA VAL A 92 -10.01 7.69 -4.26
C VAL A 92 -10.02 6.33 -4.98
N LEU A 93 -9.23 5.36 -4.54
CA LEU A 93 -9.21 4.03 -5.14
C LEU A 93 -10.40 3.19 -4.67
N LEU A 94 -10.76 3.28 -3.39
CA LEU A 94 -11.94 2.62 -2.87
C LEU A 94 -13.21 3.07 -3.62
N ALA A 95 -13.35 4.37 -3.86
CA ALA A 95 -14.46 4.92 -4.63
C ALA A 95 -14.51 4.36 -6.07
N ARG A 96 -13.35 4.18 -6.71
CA ARG A 96 -13.26 3.57 -8.06
C ARG A 96 -13.61 2.08 -8.05
N ILE A 97 -13.16 1.32 -7.04
CA ILE A 97 -13.51 -0.10 -6.87
C ILE A 97 -15.03 -0.26 -6.74
N ARG A 98 -15.64 0.48 -5.80
CA ARG A 98 -17.10 0.49 -5.61
C ARG A 98 -17.85 0.89 -6.87
N ALA A 99 -17.30 1.82 -7.67
CA ALA A 99 -17.91 2.22 -8.93
C ALA A 99 -17.81 1.13 -10.02
N ASP A 100 -16.72 0.36 -10.06
CA ASP A 100 -16.60 -0.80 -10.95
C ASP A 100 -17.61 -1.89 -10.57
N GLU A 101 -17.80 -2.15 -9.28
CA GLU A 101 -18.73 -3.17 -8.77
C GLU A 101 -20.20 -2.86 -9.08
N ARG A 102 -20.57 -1.58 -9.19
CA ARG A 102 -21.92 -1.18 -9.63
C ARG A 102 -22.14 -1.31 -11.14
N ARG A 103 -21.07 -1.51 -11.92
CA ARG A 103 -21.12 -1.60 -13.39
C ARG A 103 -21.03 -3.03 -13.91
N GLY A 104 -20.61 -3.97 -13.08
CA GLY A 104 -20.60 -5.41 -13.38
C GLY A 104 -21.90 -6.05 -12.91
#